data_AF-A0A8J6RN99-F1
#
_entry.id   AF-A0A8J6RN99-F1
#
_cell.length_a   1.000
_cell.length_b   1.000
_cell.length_c   1.000
_cell.angle_alpha   90.00
_cell.angle_beta   90.00
_cell.angle_gamma   90.00
#
_symmetry.space_group_name_H-M   'P 1'
#
loop_
_entity.id
_entity.type
_entity.pdbx_description
1 polymer ?
#
loop_
_entity_poly.entity_id
_entity_poly.type
_entity_poly.pdbx_seq_one_letter_code
_entity_poly.pdbx_strand_id
1 'polypeptide(L)'
;MGSLSEVLEPIANQFEKLGIPDLIVHWGHPVMMAIVVLVMGNFIGFAGWRGRVAADTAIASKSLADHRKLAPWMFLFIALGYTGGVLSLVMQDQGILESPHFWTGSIVLGLLAINGTISMIGFGGNKVVLRTFHAYLGTTALCLLFVHAVLGLKLGLAI
;
A
#
# COMPACT_ATOMS: atom_id res chain seq x y z
N MET A 1 -20.01 -17.07 -16.28
CA MET A 1 -19.32 -15.84 -15.86
C MET A 1 -17.84 -16.17 -15.88
N GLY A 2 -17.03 -15.45 -16.65
CA GLY A 2 -15.60 -15.73 -16.77
C GLY A 2 -14.86 -15.52 -15.44
N SER A 3 -13.69 -16.15 -15.28
CA SER A 3 -12.82 -15.91 -14.14
C SER A 3 -12.40 -14.44 -14.05
N LEU A 4 -12.00 -13.96 -12.87
CA LEU A 4 -11.52 -12.57 -12.71
C LEU A 4 -10.32 -12.27 -13.64
N SER A 5 -9.49 -13.28 -13.89
CA SER A 5 -8.37 -13.20 -14.82
C SER A 5 -8.83 -12.95 -16.26
N GLU A 6 -9.85 -13.68 -16.75
CA GLU A 6 -10.42 -13.48 -18.11
C GLU A 6 -10.96 -12.05 -18.32
N VAL A 7 -11.49 -11.43 -17.27
CA VAL A 7 -11.99 -10.05 -17.34
C VAL A 7 -10.84 -9.04 -17.50
N LEU A 8 -9.68 -9.34 -16.91
CA LEU A 8 -8.51 -8.44 -16.88
C LEU A 8 -7.51 -8.72 -18.00
N GLU A 9 -7.57 -9.90 -18.62
CA GLU A 9 -6.71 -10.33 -19.73
C GLU A 9 -6.64 -9.32 -20.88
N PRO A 10 -7.74 -8.67 -21.34
CA PRO A 10 -7.64 -7.66 -22.40
C PRO A 10 -6.74 -6.46 -22.05
N ILE A 11 -6.63 -6.13 -20.75
CA ILE A 11 -5.74 -5.09 -20.24
C ILE A 11 -4.31 -5.62 -20.20
N ALA A 12 -4.09 -6.83 -19.67
CA ALA A 12 -2.78 -7.49 -19.63
C ALA A 12 -2.15 -7.61 -21.01
N ASN A 13 -2.94 -8.01 -22.01
CA ASN A 13 -2.53 -8.15 -23.40
C ASN A 13 -2.09 -6.82 -24.04
N GLN A 14 -2.46 -5.66 -23.48
CA GLN A 14 -1.89 -4.38 -23.94
C GLN A 14 -0.45 -4.22 -23.46
N PHE A 15 -0.11 -4.70 -22.27
CA PHE A 15 1.24 -4.60 -21.71
C PHE A 15 2.21 -5.58 -22.38
N GLU A 16 1.73 -6.75 -22.78
CA GLU A 16 2.53 -7.70 -23.59
C GLU A 16 2.97 -7.08 -24.93
N LYS A 17 2.07 -6.34 -25.59
CA LYS A 17 2.37 -5.65 -26.86
C LYS A 17 3.44 -4.57 -26.73
N LEU A 18 3.70 -4.08 -25.52
CA LEU A 18 4.77 -3.11 -25.27
C LEU A 18 6.15 -3.77 -25.25
N GLY A 19 6.24 -5.11 -25.29
CA GLY A 19 7.51 -5.84 -25.26
C GLY A 19 8.28 -5.64 -23.95
N ILE A 20 7.55 -5.51 -22.82
CA ILE A 20 8.16 -5.38 -21.50
C ILE A 20 8.89 -6.69 -21.17
N PRO A 21 10.19 -6.66 -20.83
CA PRO A 21 10.94 -7.86 -20.47
C PRO A 21 10.31 -8.61 -19.28
N ASP A 22 10.32 -9.94 -19.31
CA ASP A 22 9.78 -10.80 -18.24
C ASP A 22 10.33 -10.45 -16.86
N LEU A 23 11.61 -10.08 -16.77
CA LEU A 23 12.24 -9.64 -15.53
C LEU A 23 11.51 -8.43 -14.91
N ILE A 24 11.04 -7.49 -15.73
CA ILE A 24 10.30 -6.31 -15.27
C ILE A 24 8.86 -6.69 -14.94
N VAL A 25 8.23 -7.58 -15.73
CA VAL A 25 6.86 -8.07 -15.44
C VAL A 25 6.81 -8.77 -14.08
N HIS A 26 7.82 -9.58 -13.79
CA HIS A 26 7.90 -10.38 -12.58
C HIS A 26 8.39 -9.56 -11.37
N TRP A 27 9.50 -8.81 -11.51
CA TRP A 27 10.12 -8.10 -10.37
C TRP A 27 9.81 -6.61 -10.27
N GLY A 28 9.19 -6.00 -11.28
CA GLY A 28 8.91 -4.56 -11.30
C GLY A 28 8.00 -4.13 -10.15
N HIS A 29 6.88 -4.80 -9.95
CA HIS A 29 5.97 -4.56 -8.82
C HIS A 29 6.67 -4.72 -7.45
N PRO A 30 7.29 -5.87 -7.10
CA PRO A 30 7.87 -6.06 -5.78
C PRO A 30 9.04 -5.10 -5.49
N VAL A 31 9.87 -4.77 -6.48
CA VAL A 31 10.98 -3.80 -6.30
C VAL A 31 10.43 -2.40 -6.00
N MET A 32 9.46 -1.93 -6.79
CA MET A 32 8.86 -0.61 -6.57
C MET A 32 8.12 -0.55 -5.23
N MET A 33 7.39 -1.60 -4.89
CA MET A 33 6.67 -1.67 -3.62
C MET A 33 7.61 -1.78 -2.42
N ALA A 34 8.77 -2.42 -2.55
CA ALA A 34 9.78 -2.45 -1.48
C ALA A 34 10.25 -1.03 -1.13
N ILE A 35 10.45 -0.16 -2.13
CA ILE A 35 10.81 1.25 -1.89
C ILE A 35 9.67 1.97 -1.15
N VAL A 36 8.43 1.83 -1.64
CA VAL A 36 7.26 2.48 -1.04
C VAL A 36 7.05 2.03 0.40
N VAL A 37 7.12 0.72 0.67
CA VAL A 37 6.86 0.17 2.00
C VAL A 37 8.02 0.43 2.96
N LEU A 38 9.25 0.10 2.56
CA LEU A 38 10.42 0.13 3.44
C LEU A 38 10.96 1.55 3.66
N VAL A 39 10.83 2.44 2.68
CA VAL A 39 11.33 3.81 2.82
C VAL A 39 10.20 4.74 3.22
N MET A 40 9.20 4.86 2.35
CA MET A 40 8.14 5.85 2.53
C MET A 40 7.19 5.48 3.66
N GLY A 41 6.78 4.21 3.76
CA GLY A 41 5.93 3.70 4.84
C GLY A 41 6.55 3.88 6.23
N ASN A 42 7.81 3.48 6.39
CA ASN A 42 8.55 3.69 7.64
C ASN A 42 8.66 5.17 8.00
N PHE A 43 9.04 6.03 7.05
CA PHE A 43 9.15 7.47 7.31
C PHE A 43 7.81 8.09 7.73
N ILE A 44 6.71 7.74 7.05
CA ILE A 44 5.38 8.28 7.35
C ILE A 44 4.88 7.80 8.71
N GLY A 45 5.07 6.52 9.03
CA GLY A 45 4.73 5.97 10.34
C GLY A 45 5.52 6.67 11.46
N PHE A 46 6.83 6.81 11.28
CA PHE A 46 7.70 7.54 12.20
C PHE A 46 7.28 9.00 12.35
N ALA A 47 7.05 9.71 11.25
CA ALA A 47 6.67 11.11 11.27
C ALA A 47 5.34 11.34 11.99
N GLY A 48 4.37 10.43 11.80
CA GLY A 48 3.08 10.46 12.49
C GLY A 48 3.22 10.27 14.01
N TRP A 49 3.99 9.26 14.43
CA TRP A 49 4.23 9.01 15.86
C TRP A 49 5.06 10.10 16.53
N ARG A 50 6.17 10.53 15.91
CA ARG A 50 6.99 11.63 16.43
C ARG A 50 6.17 12.92 16.55
N GLY A 51 5.29 13.20 15.59
CA GLY A 51 4.36 14.32 15.66
C GLY A 51 3.38 14.26 16.83
N ARG A 52 3.09 13.06 17.34
CA ARG A 52 2.18 12.82 18.46
C ARG A 52 2.87 12.86 19.83
N VAL A 53 4.11 12.37 19.93
CA VAL A 53 4.77 12.12 21.23
C VAL A 53 5.95 13.04 21.53
N ALA A 54 6.46 13.79 20.55
CA ALA A 54 7.56 14.72 20.79
C ALA A 54 7.15 15.84 21.76
N ALA A 55 8.00 16.10 22.76
CA ALA A 55 7.81 17.19 23.73
C ALA A 55 8.08 18.57 23.11
N ASP A 56 9.05 18.65 22.20
CA ASP A 56 9.35 19.87 21.44
C ASP A 56 8.24 20.13 20.42
N THR A 57 7.57 21.28 20.55
CA THR A 57 6.42 21.67 19.73
C THR A 57 6.79 21.98 18.28
N ALA A 58 8.00 22.47 18.02
CA ALA A 58 8.49 22.72 16.66
C ALA A 58 8.78 21.40 15.94
N ILE A 59 9.40 20.44 16.64
CA ILE A 59 9.63 19.10 16.11
C ILE A 59 8.31 18.39 15.84
N ALA A 60 7.37 18.42 16.80
CA ALA A 60 6.06 17.81 16.65
C ALA A 60 5.29 18.38 15.45
N SER A 61 5.20 19.71 15.35
CA SER A 61 4.51 20.41 14.27
C SER A 61 5.09 20.09 12.90
N LYS A 62 6.42 20.15 12.75
CA LYS A 62 7.10 19.79 11.50
C LYS A 62 6.80 18.34 11.12
N SER A 63 6.92 17.41 12.08
CA SER A 63 6.69 15.99 11.85
C SER A 63 5.25 15.68 11.41
N LEU A 64 4.26 16.35 11.99
CA LEU A 64 2.86 16.25 11.56
C LEU A 64 2.65 16.83 10.15
N ALA A 65 3.32 17.92 9.81
CA ALA A 65 3.26 18.51 8.48
C ALA A 65 3.85 17.56 7.42
N ASP A 66 5.00 16.96 7.71
CA ASP A 66 5.65 15.96 6.85
C ASP A 66 4.74 14.73 6.65
N HIS A 67 4.17 14.19 7.75
CA HIS A 67 3.22 13.08 7.68
C HIS A 67 2.01 13.43 6.80
N ARG A 68 1.37 14.58 7.04
CA ARG A 68 0.20 15.03 6.26
C ARG A 68 0.52 15.24 4.79
N LYS A 69 1.74 15.69 4.47
CA LYS A 69 2.18 15.92 3.10
C LYS A 69 2.42 14.61 2.35
N LEU A 70 3.01 13.60 3.00
CA LEU A 70 3.47 12.38 2.33
C LEU A 70 2.48 11.21 2.42
N ALA A 71 1.66 11.12 3.46
CA ALA A 71 0.69 10.03 3.62
C ALA A 71 -0.24 9.82 2.40
N PRO A 72 -0.80 10.88 1.76
CA PRO A 72 -1.63 10.70 0.57
C PRO A 72 -0.87 10.09 -0.61
N TRP A 73 0.40 10.46 -0.78
CA TRP A 73 1.24 9.91 -1.85
C TRP A 73 1.57 8.44 -1.61
N MET A 74 1.78 8.03 -0.36
CA MET A 74 1.99 6.63 -0.03
C MET A 74 0.74 5.82 -0.37
N PHE A 75 -0.44 6.31 0.02
CA PHE A 75 -1.70 5.67 -0.34
C PHE A 75 -1.85 5.53 -1.86
N LEU A 76 -1.58 6.60 -2.61
CA LEU A 76 -1.63 6.58 -4.07
C LEU A 76 -0.67 5.53 -4.66
N PHE A 77 0.58 5.50 -4.23
CA PHE A 77 1.56 4.54 -4.74
C PHE A 77 1.23 3.11 -4.36
N ILE A 78 0.66 2.86 -3.18
CA ILE A 78 0.15 1.54 -2.80
C ILE A 78 -1.05 1.14 -3.67
N ALA A 79 -1.97 2.06 -3.97
CA ALA A 79 -3.12 1.79 -4.83
C ALA A 79 -2.69 1.47 -6.27
N LEU A 80 -1.75 2.24 -6.83
CA LEU A 80 -1.17 1.96 -8.14
C LEU A 80 -0.38 0.64 -8.13
N GLY A 81 0.40 0.41 -7.08
CA GLY A 81 1.11 -0.85 -6.85
C GLY A 81 0.17 -2.03 -6.82
N TYR A 82 -0.98 -1.93 -6.14
CA TYR A 82 -2.02 -2.94 -6.11
C TYR A 82 -2.53 -3.28 -7.51
N THR A 83 -2.83 -2.27 -8.34
CA THR A 83 -3.24 -2.51 -9.73
C THR A 83 -2.14 -3.20 -10.55
N GLY A 84 -0.87 -2.79 -10.37
CA GLY A 84 0.26 -3.43 -11.03
C GLY A 84 0.50 -4.87 -10.58
N GLY A 85 0.30 -5.17 -9.29
CA GLY A 85 0.42 -6.52 -8.74
C GLY A 85 -0.66 -7.45 -9.26
N VAL A 86 -1.91 -6.99 -9.32
CA VAL A 86 -3.02 -7.76 -9.92
C VAL A 86 -2.73 -8.05 -11.39
N LEU A 87 -2.28 -7.05 -12.16
CA LEU A 87 -1.97 -7.24 -13.56
C LEU A 87 -0.77 -8.18 -13.78
N SER A 88 0.26 -8.08 -12.94
CA SER A 88 1.43 -8.96 -12.97
C SER A 88 1.04 -10.43 -12.74
N LEU A 89 0.02 -10.72 -11.91
CA LEU A 89 -0.51 -12.08 -11.77
C LEU A 89 -1.20 -12.56 -13.05
N VAL A 90 -2.02 -11.72 -13.68
CA VAL A 90 -2.69 -12.06 -14.94
C VAL A 90 -1.68 -12.33 -16.05
N MET A 91 -0.65 -11.50 -16.18
CA MET A 91 0.43 -11.66 -17.18
C MET A 91 1.34 -12.88 -16.94
N GLN A 92 1.22 -13.53 -15.79
CA GLN A 92 2.00 -14.72 -15.41
C GLN A 92 1.10 -15.95 -15.21
N ASP A 93 -0.13 -15.90 -15.74
CA ASP A 93 -1.13 -16.97 -15.66
C ASP A 93 -1.42 -17.47 -14.23
N GLN A 94 -1.34 -16.57 -13.24
CA GLN A 94 -1.57 -16.89 -11.84
C GLN A 94 -3.00 -16.58 -11.39
N GLY A 95 -3.52 -17.43 -10.50
CA GLY A 95 -4.81 -17.22 -9.85
C GLY A 95 -4.81 -16.02 -8.89
N ILE A 96 -5.71 -15.06 -9.11
CA ILE A 96 -5.78 -13.83 -8.30
C ILE A 96 -6.33 -14.11 -6.91
N LEU A 97 -7.47 -14.81 -6.80
CA LEU A 97 -8.21 -14.97 -5.55
C LEU A 97 -7.63 -16.06 -4.64
N GLU A 98 -6.78 -16.91 -5.19
CA GLU A 98 -6.04 -17.96 -4.50
C GLU A 98 -4.82 -17.40 -3.75
N SER A 99 -4.36 -16.20 -4.10
CA SER A 99 -3.15 -15.59 -3.57
C SER A 99 -3.38 -14.94 -2.19
N PRO A 100 -2.69 -15.39 -1.13
CA PRO A 100 -2.71 -14.70 0.16
C PRO A 100 -2.12 -13.27 0.08
N HIS A 101 -1.21 -13.04 -0.87
CA HIS A 101 -0.64 -11.72 -1.12
C HIS A 101 -1.70 -10.75 -1.66
N PHE A 102 -2.56 -11.20 -2.58
CA PHE A 102 -3.70 -10.41 -3.07
C PHE A 102 -4.61 -9.98 -1.92
N TRP A 103 -5.07 -10.93 -1.09
CA TRP A 103 -5.99 -10.62 0.01
C TRP A 103 -5.40 -9.68 1.05
N THR A 104 -4.13 -9.89 1.45
CA THR A 104 -3.47 -8.98 2.39
C THR A 104 -3.29 -7.58 1.79
N GLY A 105 -3.02 -7.47 0.49
CA GLY A 105 -2.96 -6.19 -0.23
C GLY A 105 -4.30 -5.46 -0.23
N SER A 106 -5.39 -6.17 -0.52
CA SER A 106 -6.76 -5.64 -0.49
C SER A 106 -7.13 -5.10 0.90
N ILE A 107 -6.81 -5.86 1.96
CA ILE A 107 -7.07 -5.46 3.34
C ILE A 107 -6.25 -4.21 3.69
N VAL A 108 -4.95 -4.17 3.38
CA VAL A 108 -4.10 -2.99 3.59
C VAL A 108 -4.72 -1.76 2.92
N LEU A 109 -5.09 -1.87 1.64
CA LEU A 109 -5.62 -0.74 0.89
C LEU A 109 -6.92 -0.22 1.51
N GLY A 110 -7.81 -1.13 1.95
CA GLY A 110 -9.02 -0.78 2.68
C GLY A 110 -8.73 -0.09 4.02
N LEU A 111 -7.82 -0.63 4.82
CA LEU A 111 -7.42 -0.03 6.10
C LEU A 111 -6.84 1.37 5.91
N LEU A 112 -5.97 1.56 4.91
CA LEU A 112 -5.39 2.87 4.61
C LEU A 112 -6.43 3.86 4.07
N ALA A 113 -7.38 3.42 3.24
CA ALA A 113 -8.47 4.26 2.75
C ALA A 113 -9.36 4.75 3.91
N ILE A 114 -9.73 3.85 4.82
CA ILE A 114 -10.47 4.22 6.05
C ILE A 114 -9.63 5.19 6.88
N ASN A 115 -8.35 4.89 7.09
CA ASN A 115 -7.46 5.70 7.89
C ASN A 115 -7.29 7.13 7.34
N GLY A 116 -7.09 7.25 6.03
CA GLY A 116 -7.01 8.52 5.31
C GLY A 116 -8.32 9.31 5.39
N THR A 117 -9.46 8.63 5.22
CA THR A 117 -10.79 9.25 5.30
C THR A 117 -11.03 9.91 6.66
N ILE A 118 -10.64 9.26 7.76
CA ILE A 118 -10.76 9.82 9.11
C ILE A 118 -10.01 11.15 9.24
N SER A 119 -8.82 11.24 8.64
CA SER A 119 -8.04 12.48 8.63
C SER A 119 -8.66 13.53 7.68
N MET A 120 -9.18 13.12 6.52
CA MET A 120 -9.77 14.05 5.54
C MET A 120 -11.02 14.74 6.10
N ILE A 121 -11.82 14.06 6.90
CA ILE A 121 -13.00 14.65 7.58
C ILE A 121 -12.64 15.39 8.87
N GLY A 122 -11.36 15.74 9.07
CA GLY A 122 -10.90 16.51 10.23
C GLY A 122 -11.07 15.80 11.57
N PHE A 123 -10.99 14.46 11.59
CA PHE A 123 -11.20 13.62 12.78
C PHE A 123 -12.57 13.86 13.43
N GLY A 124 -13.61 14.14 12.62
CA GLY A 124 -14.98 14.31 13.10
C GLY A 124 -15.15 15.48 14.08
N GLY A 125 -14.50 16.60 13.80
CA GLY A 125 -14.44 17.75 14.72
C GLY A 125 -13.32 17.61 15.75
N ASN A 126 -12.15 17.13 15.33
CA ASN A 126 -10.95 17.04 16.17
C ASN A 126 -11.08 16.10 17.39
N LYS A 127 -11.90 15.05 17.31
CA LYS A 127 -12.13 14.12 18.43
C LYS A 127 -10.87 13.32 18.76
N VAL A 128 -10.46 13.33 20.05
CA VAL A 128 -9.29 12.61 20.54
C VAL A 128 -9.36 11.11 20.22
N VAL A 129 -10.54 10.50 20.37
CA VAL A 129 -10.76 9.08 20.08
C VAL A 129 -10.46 8.77 18.61
N LEU A 130 -10.93 9.59 17.66
CA LEU A 130 -10.68 9.39 16.23
C LEU A 130 -9.22 9.62 15.85
N ARG A 131 -8.53 10.57 16.49
CA ARG A 131 -7.08 10.75 16.32
C ARG A 131 -6.28 9.56 16.81
N THR A 132 -6.66 9.00 17.96
CA THR A 132 -6.02 7.81 18.52
C THR A 132 -6.31 6.59 17.64
N PHE A 133 -7.56 6.40 17.21
CA PHE A 133 -7.92 5.33 16.29
C PHE A 133 -7.16 5.43 14.97
N HIS A 134 -7.02 6.62 14.39
CA HIS A 134 -6.20 6.84 13.18
C HIS A 134 -4.73 6.41 13.38
N ALA A 135 -4.13 6.77 14.51
CA ALA A 135 -2.73 6.40 14.79
C ALA A 135 -2.54 4.87 14.88
N TYR A 136 -3.42 4.17 15.60
CA TYR A 136 -3.33 2.71 15.74
C TYR A 136 -3.76 1.97 14.47
N LEU A 137 -4.81 2.42 13.78
CA LEU A 137 -5.24 1.83 12.50
C LEU A 137 -4.14 1.96 11.45
N GLY A 138 -3.50 3.14 11.35
CA GLY A 138 -2.35 3.36 10.48
C GLY A 138 -1.17 2.46 10.84
N THR A 139 -0.87 2.29 12.13
CA THR A 139 0.19 1.38 12.59
C THR A 139 -0.12 -0.08 12.22
N THR A 140 -1.36 -0.52 12.44
CA THR A 140 -1.82 -1.86 12.04
C THR A 140 -1.66 -2.08 10.53
N ALA A 141 -2.06 -1.11 9.71
CA ALA A 141 -1.89 -1.18 8.26
C ALA A 141 -0.42 -1.27 7.84
N LEU A 142 0.47 -0.50 8.48
CA LEU A 142 1.91 -0.57 8.23
C LEU A 142 2.51 -1.91 8.66
N CYS A 143 2.12 -2.47 9.81
CA CYS A 143 2.53 -3.81 10.22
C CYS A 143 2.06 -4.88 9.23
N LEU A 144 0.80 -4.79 8.77
CA LEU A 144 0.26 -5.70 7.77
C LEU A 144 0.96 -5.57 6.42
N LEU A 145 1.44 -4.38 6.05
CA LEU A 145 2.26 -4.17 4.85
C LEU A 145 3.58 -4.96 4.89
N PHE A 146 4.21 -5.12 6.05
CA PHE A 146 5.40 -5.98 6.16
C PHE A 146 5.05 -7.46 5.93
N VAL A 147 3.93 -7.93 6.49
CA VAL A 147 3.43 -9.29 6.24
C VAL A 147 3.11 -9.47 4.75
N HIS A 148 2.43 -8.50 4.15
CA HIS A 148 2.11 -8.47 2.72
C HIS A 148 3.37 -8.53 1.86
N ALA A 149 4.43 -7.78 2.21
CA ALA A 149 5.70 -7.79 1.51
C ALA A 149 6.40 -9.16 1.59
N VAL A 150 6.40 -9.82 2.76
CA VAL A 150 6.93 -11.18 2.91
C VAL A 150 6.16 -12.18 2.05
N LEU A 151 4.83 -12.08 2.02
CA LEU A 151 3.98 -12.92 1.16
C LEU A 151 4.24 -12.65 -0.33
N GLY A 152 4.50 -11.40 -0.72
CA GLY A 152 4.83 -11.02 -2.09
C GLY A 152 6.18 -11.57 -2.53
N LEU A 153 7.20 -11.49 -1.66
CA LEU A 153 8.50 -12.12 -1.92
C LEU A 153 8.37 -13.63 -2.04
N LYS A 154 7.62 -14.28 -1.14
CA LYS A 154 7.36 -15.72 -1.22
C LYS A 154 6.67 -16.10 -2.54
N LEU A 155 5.70 -15.30 -2.99
CA LEU A 155 4.97 -15.53 -4.23
C LEU A 155 5.90 -15.38 -5.44
N GLY A 156 6.67 -14.30 -5.53
CA GLY A 156 7.63 -14.10 -6.64
C GLY A 156 8.68 -15.20 -6.72
N LEU A 157 9.16 -15.71 -5.58
CA LEU A 157 10.10 -16.84 -5.58
C LEU A 157 9.47 -18.19 -5.97
N ALA A 158 8.15 -18.29 -6.03
CA ALA A 158 7.42 -19.54 -6.26
C ALA A 158 6.81 -19.66 -7.66
N ILE A 159 6.79 -18.58 -8.44
CA ILE A 159 6.21 -18.51 -9.80
C ILE A 159 7.28 -18.28 -10.86
#